data_AF-A0A2R6PL48-F1
#
_entry.id   AF-A0A2R6PL48-F1
#
_cell.length_a   1.000
_cell.length_b   1.000
_cell.length_c   1.000
_cell.angle_alpha   90.00
_cell.angle_beta   90.00
_cell.angle_gamma   90.00
#
_symmetry.space_group_name_H-M   'P 1'
#
loop_
_entity.id
_entity.type
_entity.pdbx_description
1 polymer ?
#
loop_
_entity_poly.entity_id
_entity_poly.type
_entity_poly.pdbx_seq_one_letter_code
_entity_poly.pdbx_strand_id
1 'polypeptide(L)'
;MAVAELFPSHAKIHSPQLSYLSTRLSNHRRISLRPLPRTRISRVVCSVTSSQVQAPTPIQDEDFKKKPECYGVFCLTYDLKAEDETKSWKKFINIAVSGAAGMISNHLLFKLASGEVFGPDQPIALKLLGSERPFQVLEGVAMELEDALYPLLREVSIGIDPYDVFQDAEWAILNGVKPRGPGMERADLLDINGQIFSET
;
A
#
# COMPACT_ATOMS: atom_id res chain seq x y z
N MET A 1 40.22 12.05 -22.44
CA MET A 1 40.06 13.37 -23.07
C MET A 1 39.97 13.19 -24.58
N ALA A 2 38.82 13.53 -25.16
CA ALA A 2 38.52 13.78 -26.58
C ALA A 2 36.99 13.94 -26.64
N VAL A 3 36.47 15.13 -26.30
CA VAL A 3 36.05 16.22 -27.21
C VAL A 3 34.89 15.80 -28.12
N ALA A 4 33.68 16.24 -27.75
CA ALA A 4 32.46 16.19 -28.55
C ALA A 4 32.26 17.56 -29.21
N GLU A 5 32.03 17.58 -30.52
CA GLU A 5 31.66 18.77 -31.28
C GLU A 5 30.12 18.86 -31.41
N LEU A 6 29.60 20.06 -31.13
CA LEU A 6 28.21 20.47 -31.30
C LEU A 6 28.05 21.17 -32.64
N PHE A 7 27.03 20.85 -33.44
CA PHE A 7 26.32 21.86 -34.23
C PHE A 7 24.82 21.53 -34.45
N PRO A 8 23.95 22.55 -34.59
CA PRO A 8 22.49 22.46 -34.45
C PRO A 8 21.74 22.51 -35.80
N SER A 9 20.46 22.13 -35.82
CA SER A 9 19.52 22.65 -36.83
C SER A 9 18.05 22.55 -36.39
N HIS A 10 17.34 23.68 -36.53
CA HIS A 10 15.89 23.84 -36.46
C HIS A 10 15.26 23.58 -37.84
N ALA A 11 14.04 23.00 -37.91
CA ALA A 11 12.94 23.47 -38.77
C ALA A 11 11.61 22.73 -38.54
N LYS A 12 10.53 23.39 -38.96
CA LYS A 12 9.09 23.31 -38.61
C LYS A 12 8.24 22.27 -39.39
N ILE A 13 7.15 21.85 -38.72
CA ILE A 13 5.71 21.75 -39.13
C ILE A 13 5.34 21.09 -40.48
N HIS A 14 4.51 20.03 -40.43
CA HIS A 14 3.33 19.87 -41.31
C HIS A 14 2.32 18.82 -40.78
N SER A 15 1.06 19.22 -40.65
CA SER A 15 -0.15 18.36 -40.60
C SER A 15 -0.68 18.09 -42.02
N PRO A 16 -1.49 17.03 -42.25
CA PRO A 16 -2.94 17.23 -42.39
C PRO A 16 -3.84 16.06 -41.90
N GLN A 17 -5.14 16.30 -42.03
CA GLN A 17 -6.32 15.69 -41.39
C GLN A 17 -6.93 14.41 -42.01
N LEU A 18 -7.79 13.77 -41.18
CA LEU A 18 -9.13 13.17 -41.44
C LEU A 18 -9.32 11.95 -42.36
N SER A 19 -9.97 10.90 -41.83
CA SER A 19 -11.27 10.40 -42.35
C SER A 19 -11.96 9.40 -41.40
N TYR A 20 -13.30 9.51 -41.36
CA TYR A 20 -14.30 8.73 -40.63
C TYR A 20 -14.89 7.60 -41.51
N LEU A 21 -15.74 6.73 -40.90
CA LEU A 21 -16.67 5.70 -41.45
C LEU A 21 -16.05 4.29 -41.60
N SER A 22 -16.69 3.13 -41.32
CA SER A 22 -18.07 2.78 -40.92
C SER A 22 -18.17 1.26 -40.62
N THR A 23 -19.20 0.89 -39.84
CA THR A 23 -20.05 -0.35 -39.90
C THR A 23 -19.56 -1.76 -39.54
N ARG A 24 -20.15 -2.26 -38.43
CA ARG A 24 -20.82 -3.57 -38.16
C ARG A 24 -20.73 -4.71 -39.20
N LEU A 25 -20.54 -5.94 -38.70
CA LEU A 25 -21.33 -7.19 -38.96
C LEU A 25 -20.68 -8.35 -38.17
N SER A 26 -21.21 -8.76 -37.01
CA SER A 26 -22.14 -9.90 -36.83
C SER A 26 -21.85 -11.13 -37.70
N ASN A 27 -21.43 -12.23 -37.07
CA ASN A 27 -21.75 -13.58 -37.54
C ASN A 27 -21.71 -14.59 -36.38
N HIS A 28 -22.91 -14.97 -35.92
CA HIS A 28 -23.15 -16.13 -35.06
C HIS A 28 -22.99 -17.43 -35.87
N ARG A 29 -22.12 -18.34 -35.43
CA ARG A 29 -22.22 -19.76 -35.79
C ARG A 29 -22.29 -20.60 -34.52
N ARG A 30 -23.50 -21.11 -34.23
CA ARG A 30 -23.77 -22.17 -33.26
C ARG A 30 -23.19 -23.48 -33.79
N ILE A 31 -22.29 -24.11 -33.05
CA ILE A 31 -21.79 -25.46 -33.33
C ILE A 31 -22.47 -26.43 -32.35
N SER A 32 -23.15 -27.42 -32.92
CA SER A 32 -23.92 -28.47 -32.25
C SER A 32 -23.00 -29.48 -31.58
N LEU A 33 -23.18 -29.71 -30.27
CA LEU A 33 -22.51 -30.75 -29.49
C LEU A 33 -23.13 -32.13 -29.82
N ARG A 34 -22.29 -33.14 -30.09
CA ARG A 34 -22.67 -34.56 -30.14
C ARG A 34 -22.14 -35.27 -28.90
N PRO A 35 -22.92 -36.14 -28.23
CA PRO A 35 -22.48 -36.87 -27.04
C PRO A 35 -21.67 -38.12 -27.41
N LEU A 36 -20.60 -38.39 -26.65
CA LEU A 36 -19.76 -39.59 -26.77
C LEU A 36 -20.11 -40.64 -25.69
N PRO A 37 -19.86 -41.94 -25.95
CA PRO A 37 -20.52 -43.05 -25.28
C PRO A 37 -19.92 -43.43 -23.91
N ARG A 38 -20.80 -44.01 -23.10
CA ARG A 38 -20.61 -44.59 -21.77
C ARG A 38 -20.01 -46.00 -21.88
N THR A 39 -18.92 -46.30 -21.17
CA THR A 39 -18.66 -47.50 -20.32
C THR A 39 -17.15 -47.76 -20.13
N ARG A 40 -16.68 -47.82 -18.88
CA ARG A 40 -16.27 -49.07 -18.18
C ARG A 40 -15.78 -48.76 -16.76
N ILE A 41 -16.28 -49.55 -15.82
CA ILE A 41 -15.95 -49.53 -14.40
C ILE A 41 -14.64 -50.30 -14.20
N SER A 42 -13.65 -49.66 -13.60
CA SER A 42 -12.49 -50.34 -12.99
C SER A 42 -12.50 -50.05 -11.49
N ARG A 43 -12.88 -51.05 -10.70
CA ARG A 43 -12.78 -51.04 -9.24
C ARG A 43 -11.31 -51.16 -8.87
N VAL A 44 -10.73 -50.14 -8.26
CA VAL A 44 -9.45 -50.24 -7.55
C VAL A 44 -9.78 -50.37 -6.06
N VAL A 45 -9.40 -51.50 -5.47
CA VAL A 45 -9.54 -51.80 -4.05
C VAL A 45 -8.16 -51.62 -3.42
N CYS A 46 -8.02 -50.64 -2.53
CA CYS A 46 -6.86 -50.53 -1.64
C CYS A 46 -7.25 -51.05 -0.25
N SER A 47 -6.57 -52.09 0.20
CA SER A 47 -6.69 -52.66 1.54
C SER A 47 -6.08 -51.71 2.58
N VAL A 48 -6.89 -51.32 3.57
CA VAL A 48 -6.50 -50.51 4.71
C VAL A 48 -5.86 -51.40 5.78
N THR A 49 -4.63 -51.11 6.20
CA THR A 49 -4.07 -51.59 7.47
C THR A 49 -4.22 -50.51 8.52
N SER A 50 -4.72 -50.94 9.68
CA SER A 50 -5.15 -50.15 10.83
C SER A 50 -4.06 -49.25 11.42
N SER A 51 -4.35 -47.95 11.53
CA SER A 51 -3.69 -47.03 12.47
C SER A 51 -4.74 -46.08 13.04
N GLN A 52 -5.19 -46.43 14.25
CA GLN A 52 -5.69 -45.64 15.38
C GLN A 52 -6.48 -44.33 15.10
N VAL A 53 -7.73 -44.35 15.59
CA VAL A 53 -8.68 -43.24 15.71
C VAL A 53 -8.20 -42.21 16.72
N GLN A 54 -8.20 -40.93 16.33
CA GLN A 54 -8.27 -39.81 17.26
C GLN A 54 -9.31 -38.81 16.74
N ALA A 55 -10.28 -38.50 17.59
CA ALA A 55 -11.46 -37.68 17.29
C ALA A 55 -11.08 -36.22 16.95
N PRO A 56 -11.89 -35.49 16.16
CA PRO A 56 -11.61 -34.09 15.86
C PRO A 56 -11.85 -33.23 17.12
N THR A 57 -10.80 -32.57 17.59
CA THR A 57 -10.91 -31.48 18.57
C THR A 57 -11.54 -30.25 17.92
N PRO A 58 -12.51 -29.60 18.57
CA PRO A 58 -13.06 -28.33 18.10
C PRO A 58 -12.27 -27.12 18.64
N ILE A 59 -12.36 -26.00 17.92
CA ILE A 59 -11.97 -24.61 18.27
C ILE A 59 -10.47 -24.33 17.99
N GLN A 60 -10.08 -23.31 17.22
CA GLN A 60 -10.35 -21.88 17.44
C GLN A 60 -10.58 -21.10 16.12
N ASP A 61 -11.58 -20.21 16.15
CA ASP A 61 -11.74 -19.12 15.19
C ASP A 61 -10.45 -18.29 15.18
N GLU A 62 -9.69 -18.41 14.11
CA GLU A 62 -8.57 -17.51 13.84
C GLU A 62 -9.12 -16.19 13.30
N ASP A 63 -9.68 -15.39 14.22
CA ASP A 63 -9.94 -13.98 13.98
C ASP A 63 -8.58 -13.23 14.11
N PHE A 64 -7.64 -13.57 13.22
CA PHE A 64 -6.43 -12.77 13.00
C PHE A 64 -6.85 -11.47 12.30
N LYS A 65 -7.46 -10.56 13.05
CA LYS A 65 -7.38 -9.14 12.73
C LYS A 65 -5.91 -8.78 12.88
N LYS A 66 -5.15 -8.89 11.78
CA LYS A 66 -3.79 -8.38 11.67
C LYS A 66 -3.85 -6.89 11.99
N LYS A 67 -3.62 -6.53 13.25
CA LYS A 67 -3.31 -5.16 13.60
C LYS A 67 -1.99 -4.83 12.92
N PRO A 68 -1.82 -3.63 12.35
CA PRO A 68 -0.53 -3.23 11.83
C PRO A 68 0.49 -3.38 12.95
N GLU A 69 1.51 -4.22 12.73
CA GLU A 69 2.55 -4.44 13.71
C GLU A 69 3.22 -3.09 13.97
N CYS A 70 3.13 -2.62 15.21
CA CYS A 70 3.88 -1.47 15.70
C CYS A 70 5.38 -1.67 15.43
N TYR A 71 6.14 -0.58 15.32
CA TYR A 71 7.58 -0.64 15.01
C TYR A 71 8.44 -0.35 16.26
N GLY A 72 9.48 -1.15 16.49
CA GLY A 72 10.53 -0.86 17.47
C GLY A 72 10.04 -0.53 18.89
N VAL A 73 10.62 0.51 19.50
CA VAL A 73 10.25 1.03 20.84
C VAL A 73 8.79 1.48 20.91
N PHE A 74 8.13 1.79 19.80
CA PHE A 74 6.72 2.18 19.79
C PHE A 74 5.76 1.01 20.09
N CYS A 75 6.25 -0.24 20.08
CA CYS A 75 5.49 -1.39 20.58
C CYS A 75 5.47 -1.51 22.10
N LEU A 76 6.33 -0.78 22.81
CA LEU A 76 6.35 -0.84 24.25
C LEU A 76 5.11 -0.13 24.76
N THR A 77 4.14 -0.94 25.22
CA THR A 77 2.91 -0.46 25.81
C THR A 77 3.23 0.48 26.96
N TYR A 78 3.03 1.78 26.75
CA TYR A 78 2.93 2.69 27.86
C TYR A 78 1.67 2.31 28.62
N ASP A 79 1.87 1.80 29.84
CA ASP A 79 0.77 1.45 30.72
C ASP A 79 0.06 2.76 31.07
N LEU A 80 -1.09 3.00 30.42
CA LEU A 80 -1.86 4.23 30.57
C LEU A 80 -2.24 4.52 32.02
N LYS A 81 -2.09 3.54 32.93
CA LYS A 81 -2.30 3.65 34.38
C LYS A 81 -1.26 4.51 35.11
N ALA A 82 -0.14 4.89 34.48
CA ALA A 82 0.74 5.95 34.98
C ALA A 82 0.18 7.34 34.61
N GLU A 83 -1.03 7.63 35.08
CA GLU A 83 -1.87 8.76 34.65
C GLU A 83 -1.45 10.15 35.18
N ASP A 84 -0.29 10.29 35.84
CA ASP A 84 0.00 11.54 36.56
C ASP A 84 0.70 12.63 35.75
N GLU A 85 1.28 12.35 34.58
CA GLU A 85 2.00 13.37 33.78
C GLU A 85 1.27 13.90 32.54
N THR A 86 0.24 13.22 32.01
CA THR A 86 -0.40 13.57 30.72
C THR A 86 -1.89 13.91 30.80
N LYS A 87 -2.40 14.35 31.95
CA LYS A 87 -3.80 14.78 32.14
C LYS A 87 -4.24 15.95 31.23
N SER A 88 -3.31 16.62 30.56
CA SER A 88 -3.58 17.72 29.63
C SER A 88 -3.78 17.29 28.17
N TRP A 89 -3.48 16.03 27.82
CA TRP A 89 -3.50 15.59 26.43
C TRP A 89 -4.92 15.39 25.88
N LYS A 90 -5.09 15.75 24.60
CA LYS A 90 -6.32 15.54 23.84
C LYS A 90 -6.51 14.07 23.45
N LYS A 91 -7.68 13.76 22.90
CA LYS A 91 -7.99 12.44 22.32
C LYS A 91 -6.93 12.08 21.27
N PHE A 92 -6.39 10.87 21.36
CA PHE A 92 -5.42 10.31 20.41
C PHE A 92 -5.91 10.34 18.95
N ILE A 93 -5.01 10.67 18.00
CA ILE A 93 -5.32 10.76 16.57
C ILE A 93 -4.45 9.80 15.76
N ASN A 94 -5.08 9.05 14.85
CA ASN A 94 -4.40 8.20 13.88
C ASN A 94 -4.19 8.93 12.56
N ILE A 95 -2.94 9.06 12.13
CA ILE A 95 -2.56 9.74 10.88
C ILE A 95 -1.86 8.75 9.97
N ALA A 96 -2.41 8.52 8.79
CA ALA A 96 -1.80 7.71 7.77
C ALA A 96 -1.10 8.58 6.71
N VAL A 97 0.07 8.17 6.25
CA VAL A 97 0.89 8.92 5.29
C VAL A 97 1.34 7.99 4.17
N SER A 98 0.90 8.24 2.94
CA SER A 98 1.41 7.52 1.75
C SER A 98 2.66 8.17 1.20
N GLY A 99 3.51 7.36 0.53
CA GLY A 99 4.81 7.85 0.08
C GLY A 99 5.69 8.28 1.26
N ALA A 100 5.59 7.57 2.38
CA ALA A 100 6.27 7.94 3.62
C ALA A 100 7.81 7.89 3.51
N ALA A 101 8.36 7.09 2.59
CA ALA A 101 9.78 7.06 2.24
C ALA A 101 10.24 8.23 1.32
N GLY A 102 9.33 9.13 0.95
CA GLY A 102 9.63 10.27 0.08
C GLY A 102 10.27 11.45 0.83
N MET A 103 10.98 12.31 0.09
CA MET A 103 11.67 13.49 0.66
C MET A 103 10.74 14.47 1.38
N ILE A 104 9.50 14.64 0.89
CA ILE A 104 8.50 15.51 1.52
C ILE A 104 8.10 14.91 2.88
N SER A 105 7.78 13.62 2.89
CA SER A 105 7.41 12.88 4.09
C SER A 105 8.53 12.91 5.12
N ASN A 106 9.80 12.80 4.69
CA ASN A 106 10.95 12.88 5.59
C ASN A 106 11.05 14.19 6.38
N HIS A 107 10.42 15.29 5.95
CA HIS A 107 10.36 16.53 6.74
C HIS A 107 9.04 16.65 7.49
N LEU A 108 7.95 16.25 6.84
CA LEU A 108 6.60 16.34 7.38
C LEU A 108 6.43 15.48 8.63
N LEU A 109 6.96 14.26 8.65
CA LEU A 109 6.78 13.31 9.75
C LEU A 109 7.33 13.85 11.07
N PHE A 110 8.50 14.48 11.07
CA PHE A 110 9.09 15.09 12.27
C PHE A 110 8.30 16.32 12.75
N LYS A 111 7.69 17.07 11.84
CA LYS A 111 6.78 18.19 12.19
C LYS A 111 5.46 17.72 12.79
N LEU A 112 4.96 16.59 12.32
CA LEU A 112 3.79 15.94 12.91
C LEU A 112 4.14 15.43 14.32
N ALA A 113 5.23 14.68 14.43
CA ALA A 113 5.70 14.08 15.68
C ALA A 113 6.07 15.12 16.76
N SER A 114 6.60 16.28 16.37
CA SER A 114 6.89 17.37 17.31
C SER A 114 5.65 18.09 17.86
N GLY A 115 4.47 17.85 17.28
CA GLY A 115 3.23 18.57 17.61
C GLY A 115 3.12 19.96 16.97
N GLU A 116 3.99 20.34 16.02
CA GLU A 116 3.91 21.63 15.33
C GLU A 116 2.58 21.78 14.54
N VAL A 117 2.05 20.67 14.02
CA VAL A 117 0.85 20.66 13.18
C VAL A 117 -0.45 20.66 13.99
N PHE A 118 -0.56 19.79 14.99
CA PHE A 118 -1.81 19.60 15.75
C PHE A 118 -1.80 20.23 17.15
N GLY A 119 -0.65 20.72 17.60
CA GLY A 119 -0.45 21.33 18.91
C GLY A 119 0.37 20.45 19.86
N PRO A 120 0.94 21.06 20.93
CA PRO A 120 1.84 20.40 21.88
C PRO A 120 1.12 19.45 22.86
N ASP A 121 -0.21 19.41 22.84
CA ASP A 121 -1.07 18.62 23.70
C ASP A 121 -1.78 17.47 22.94
N GLN A 122 -1.39 17.23 21.68
CA GLN A 122 -2.05 16.27 20.81
C GLN A 122 -1.15 15.04 20.58
N PRO A 123 -1.40 13.91 21.25
CA PRO A 123 -0.69 12.67 20.97
C PRO A 123 -1.19 12.06 19.65
N ILE A 124 -0.27 11.45 18.90
CA ILE A 124 -0.52 10.91 17.56
C ILE A 124 0.06 9.50 17.35
N ALA A 125 -0.58 8.75 16.44
CA ALA A 125 -0.05 7.56 15.79
C ALA A 125 0.27 7.86 14.33
N LEU A 126 1.44 7.42 13.86
CA LEU A 126 1.83 7.51 12.45
C LEU A 126 1.76 6.14 11.79
N LYS A 127 0.89 6.03 10.77
CA LYS A 127 0.76 4.84 9.93
C LYS A 127 1.40 5.13 8.57
N LEU A 128 2.57 4.56 8.31
CA LEU A 128 3.41 4.90 7.18
C LEU A 128 3.22 3.89 6.05
N LEU A 129 2.65 4.33 4.93
CA LEU A 129 2.48 3.53 3.72
C LEU A 129 3.64 3.81 2.76
N GLY A 130 4.41 2.76 2.48
CA GLY A 130 5.45 2.76 1.46
C GLY A 130 5.09 1.93 0.24
N SER A 131 6.02 1.89 -0.72
CA SER A 131 6.01 0.94 -1.82
C SER A 131 6.92 -0.24 -1.51
N GLU A 132 6.71 -1.39 -2.17
CA GLU A 132 7.55 -2.58 -2.02
C GLU A 132 9.06 -2.32 -2.26
N ARG A 133 9.39 -1.31 -3.05
CA ARG A 133 10.78 -0.98 -3.42
C ARG A 133 11.10 0.48 -3.09
N PRO A 134 12.15 0.78 -2.30
CA PRO A 134 12.81 -0.05 -1.30
C PRO A 134 12.12 0.16 0.08
N PHE A 135 11.47 -0.89 0.60
CA PHE A 135 10.89 -0.88 1.96
C PHE A 135 11.91 -0.51 3.05
N GLN A 136 13.19 -0.82 2.82
CA GLN A 136 14.30 -0.44 3.70
C GLN A 136 14.41 1.07 3.96
N VAL A 137 14.01 1.92 3.00
CA VAL A 137 13.99 3.36 3.20
C VAL A 137 12.89 3.75 4.19
N LEU A 138 11.75 3.07 4.13
CA LEU A 138 10.65 3.26 5.07
C LEU A 138 11.05 2.83 6.50
N GLU A 139 11.77 1.71 6.63
CA GLU A 139 12.35 1.27 7.89
C GLU A 139 13.33 2.30 8.44
N GLY A 140 14.22 2.85 7.59
CA GLY A 140 15.15 3.91 7.99
C GLY A 140 14.44 5.14 8.55
N VAL A 141 13.34 5.57 7.93
CA VAL A 141 12.52 6.67 8.45
C VAL A 141 11.89 6.32 9.80
N ALA A 142 11.43 5.09 9.99
CA ALA A 142 10.89 4.65 11.28
C ALA A 142 11.96 4.62 12.39
N MET A 143 13.18 4.19 12.05
CA MET A 143 14.34 4.24 12.96
C MET A 143 14.69 5.68 13.34
N GLU A 144 14.68 6.62 12.39
CA GLU A 144 14.93 8.03 12.69
C GLU A 144 13.84 8.64 13.59
N LEU A 145 12.58 8.24 13.41
CA LEU A 145 11.47 8.66 14.28
C LEU A 145 11.61 8.10 15.71
N GLU A 146 12.09 6.87 15.83
CA GLU A 146 12.41 6.24 17.11
C GLU A 146 13.52 6.99 17.86
N ASP A 147 14.61 7.30 17.17
CA ASP A 147 15.76 8.03 17.72
C ASP A 147 15.43 9.49 18.08
N ALA A 148 14.38 10.06 17.49
CA ALA A 148 13.97 11.45 17.75
C ALA A 148 13.27 11.64 19.11
N LEU A 149 12.84 10.56 19.77
CA LEU A 149 12.27 10.56 21.13
C LEU A 149 11.11 11.57 21.34
N TYR A 150 10.25 11.75 20.34
CA TYR A 150 9.11 12.65 20.45
C TYR A 150 8.06 12.11 21.45
N PRO A 151 7.71 12.86 22.51
CA PRO A 151 6.78 12.37 23.52
C PRO A 151 5.34 12.21 22.97
N LEU A 152 4.96 13.04 22.00
CA LEU A 152 3.63 13.02 21.37
C LEU A 152 3.47 11.89 20.35
N LEU A 153 4.56 11.35 19.82
CA LEU A 153 4.53 10.22 18.90
C LEU A 153 4.46 8.93 19.73
N ARG A 154 3.27 8.33 19.78
CA ARG A 154 3.01 7.18 20.65
C ARG A 154 3.14 5.86 19.93
N GLU A 155 2.71 5.83 18.68
CA GLU A 155 2.70 4.63 17.86
C GLU A 155 3.24 4.96 16.46
N VAL A 156 4.08 4.09 15.93
CA VAL A 156 4.49 4.08 14.53
C VAL A 156 4.26 2.67 14.00
N SER A 157 3.61 2.57 12.85
CA SER A 157 3.49 1.31 12.12
C SER A 157 3.85 1.55 10.66
N ILE A 158 4.59 0.62 10.06
CA ILE A 158 5.01 0.70 8.66
C ILE A 158 4.37 -0.43 7.86
N GLY A 159 4.00 -0.17 6.62
CA GLY A 159 3.40 -1.18 5.75
C GLY A 159 3.41 -0.79 4.29
N ILE A 160 3.05 -1.77 3.45
CA ILE A 160 2.90 -1.62 2.00
C ILE A 160 1.46 -1.86 1.53
N ASP A 161 0.63 -2.44 2.38
CA ASP A 161 -0.77 -2.68 2.09
C ASP A 161 -1.62 -1.47 2.54
N PRO A 162 -2.28 -0.75 1.62
CA PRO A 162 -3.12 0.39 1.99
C PRO A 162 -4.27 -0.01 2.92
N TYR A 163 -4.84 -1.21 2.78
CA TYR A 163 -5.99 -1.64 3.61
C TYR A 163 -5.60 -1.77 5.09
N ASP A 164 -4.39 -2.25 5.35
CA ASP A 164 -3.86 -2.39 6.71
C ASP A 164 -3.40 -1.02 7.27
N VAL A 165 -2.70 -0.23 6.45
CA VAL A 165 -2.12 1.04 6.92
C VAL A 165 -3.17 2.14 7.11
N PHE A 166 -4.20 2.20 6.26
CA PHE A 166 -5.28 3.19 6.39
C PHE A 166 -6.39 2.78 7.36
N GLN A 167 -6.33 1.57 7.92
CA GLN A 167 -7.28 1.12 8.92
C GLN A 167 -7.37 2.14 10.07
N ASP A 168 -8.59 2.55 10.43
CA ASP A 168 -8.86 3.50 11.52
C ASP A 168 -8.11 4.85 11.43
N ALA A 169 -7.68 5.27 10.25
CA ALA A 169 -7.03 6.57 10.05
C ALA A 169 -8.08 7.70 10.15
N GLU A 170 -7.81 8.70 11.01
CA GLU A 170 -8.62 9.92 11.09
C GLU A 170 -8.14 10.96 10.07
N TRP A 171 -6.84 10.95 9.75
CA TRP A 171 -6.23 11.77 8.71
C TRP A 171 -5.43 10.90 7.75
N ALA A 172 -5.54 11.19 6.45
CA ALA A 172 -4.74 10.55 5.40
C ALA A 172 -4.01 11.63 4.58
N ILE A 173 -2.68 11.56 4.58
CA ILE A 173 -1.81 12.45 3.79
C ILE A 173 -1.23 11.65 2.64
N LEU A 174 -1.77 11.87 1.43
CA LEU A 174 -1.47 11.02 0.28
C LEU A 174 -0.39 11.63 -0.62
N ASN A 175 0.88 11.49 -0.22
CA ASN A 175 2.02 12.02 -0.99
C ASN A 175 2.59 11.00 -2.00
N GLY A 176 2.17 9.74 -1.91
CA GLY A 176 2.62 8.65 -2.77
C GLY A 176 2.09 8.79 -4.20
N VAL A 177 2.93 9.30 -5.10
CA VAL A 177 2.64 9.40 -6.54
C VAL A 177 3.83 8.94 -7.37
N LYS A 178 3.54 8.42 -8.56
CA LYS A 178 4.57 8.15 -9.56
C LYS A 178 5.00 9.46 -10.20
N PRO A 179 6.31 9.79 -10.20
CA PRO A 179 6.81 10.98 -10.86
C PRO A 179 6.69 10.85 -12.38
N ARG A 180 6.61 11.98 -13.07
CA ARG A 180 6.53 12.02 -14.54
C ARG A 180 7.82 11.48 -15.16
N GLY A 181 7.69 10.46 -16.02
CA GLY A 181 8.80 9.89 -16.76
C GLY A 181 9.19 10.72 -18.00
N PRO A 182 10.39 10.51 -18.56
CA PRO A 182 10.80 11.11 -19.83
C PRO A 182 9.82 10.74 -20.96
N GLY A 183 9.36 11.73 -21.71
CA GLY A 183 8.42 11.52 -22.83
C GLY A 183 7.00 11.11 -22.43
N MET A 184 6.68 11.01 -21.14
CA MET A 184 5.36 10.63 -20.65
C MET A 184 4.32 11.72 -20.95
N GLU A 185 3.21 11.34 -21.56
CA GLU A 185 2.09 12.26 -21.78
C GLU A 185 1.35 12.56 -20.48
N ARG A 186 0.59 13.66 -20.48
CA ARG A 186 -0.22 14.03 -19.31
C ARG A 186 -1.30 12.98 -19.02
N ALA A 187 -1.89 12.40 -20.07
CA ALA A 187 -2.94 11.39 -19.95
C ALA A 187 -2.40 10.14 -19.21
N ASP A 188 -1.23 9.64 -19.62
CA ASP A 188 -0.59 8.47 -18.99
C ASP A 188 -0.27 8.73 -17.50
N LEU A 189 0.24 9.92 -17.18
CA LEU A 189 0.55 10.28 -15.80
C LEU A 189 -0.71 10.31 -14.92
N LEU A 190 -1.82 10.81 -15.47
CA LEU A 190 -3.11 10.86 -14.77
C LEU A 190 -3.72 9.48 -14.62
N ASP A 191 -3.62 8.62 -15.63
CA ASP A 191 -4.12 7.24 -15.55
C ASP A 191 -3.37 6.43 -14.50
N ILE A 192 -2.03 6.47 -14.51
CA ILE A 192 -1.22 5.71 -13.55
C ILE A 192 -1.47 6.19 -12.11
N ASN A 193 -1.44 7.51 -11.86
CA ASN A 193 -1.68 8.01 -10.51
C ASN A 193 -3.15 7.87 -10.10
N GLY A 194 -4.08 7.99 -11.05
CA GLY A 194 -5.50 7.74 -10.82
C GLY A 194 -5.76 6.33 -10.29
N GLN A 195 -5.07 5.32 -10.84
CA GLN A 195 -5.13 3.94 -10.35
C GLN A 195 -4.63 3.83 -8.90
N ILE A 196 -3.48 4.44 -8.57
CA ILE A 196 -2.93 4.45 -7.20
C ILE A 196 -3.93 5.02 -6.20
N PHE A 197 -4.53 6.17 -6.50
CA PHE A 197 -5.50 6.82 -5.61
C PHE A 197 -6.88 6.13 -5.59
N SER A 198 -7.20 5.30 -6.58
CA SER A 198 -8.45 4.52 -6.58
C SER A 198 -8.37 3.26 -5.72
N GLU A 199 -7.16 2.75 -5.52
CA GLU A 199 -6.88 1.56 -4.71
C GLU A 199 -6.61 1.90 -3.23
N THR A 200 -6.25 3.15 -2.96
CA THR A 200 -6.00 3.74 -1.63
C THR A 200 -7.30 4.21 -0.98
#